data_AF-A0A8J8FQR3-F1
#
_entry.id   AF-A0A8J8FQR3-F1
#
_cell.length_a   1.000
_cell.length_b   1.000
_cell.length_c   1.000
_cell.angle_alpha   90.00
_cell.angle_beta   90.00
_cell.angle_gamma   90.00
#
_symmetry.space_group_name_H-M   'P 1'
#
loop_
_entity.id
_entity.type
_entity.pdbx_description
1 polymer ?
#
loop_
_entity_poly.entity_id
_entity_poly.type
_entity_poly.pdbx_seq_one_letter_code
_entity_poly.pdbx_strand_id
1 'polypeptide(L)'
;MNHKWTPRKLISFVANIVLKDIAELTRLRFDLETRTAFIQVQLVGESETIEVSVDGFAIIPDEGSYKFIIEQANSNRIWLDNILSRIVKKTWNIPNTPQFAPQIAFIAELLKADSVSLTDV
;
A
#
# COMPACT_ATOMS: atom_id res chain seq x y z
N MET A 1 5.34 -27.24 14.31
CA MET A 1 5.79 -25.90 14.76
C MET A 1 5.15 -24.86 13.82
N ASN A 2 3.98 -24.32 14.17
CA ASN A 2 3.17 -23.48 13.28
C ASN A 2 3.74 -22.05 13.20
N HIS A 3 4.51 -21.77 12.16
CA HIS A 3 4.96 -20.41 11.83
C HIS A 3 3.79 -19.65 11.19
N LYS A 4 2.90 -19.07 12.01
CA LYS A 4 1.98 -18.03 11.52
C LYS A 4 2.83 -16.86 11.02
N TRP A 5 2.99 -16.75 9.69
CA TRP A 5 3.57 -15.57 9.09
C TRP A 5 2.72 -14.36 9.50
N THR A 6 3.32 -13.38 10.16
CA THR A 6 2.61 -12.12 10.44
C THR A 6 2.39 -11.38 9.13
N PRO A 7 1.25 -10.68 8.93
CA PRO A 7 0.92 -9.99 7.68
C PRO A 7 2.07 -9.12 7.16
N ARG A 8 2.77 -8.44 8.06
CA ARG A 8 3.96 -7.63 7.77
C ARG A 8 5.08 -8.43 7.09
N LYS A 9 5.42 -9.63 7.58
CA LYS A 9 6.47 -10.46 6.98
C LYS A 9 6.09 -10.94 5.58
N LEU A 10 4.81 -11.26 5.37
CA LEU A 10 4.31 -11.68 4.06
C LEU A 10 4.38 -10.53 3.05
N ILE A 11 3.90 -9.34 3.44
CA ILE A 11 3.96 -8.14 2.59
C ILE A 11 5.42 -7.83 2.26
N SER A 12 6.32 -7.86 3.25
CA SER A 12 7.73 -7.58 3.00
C SER A 12 8.39 -8.58 2.06
N PHE A 13 8.07 -9.87 2.18
CA PHE A 13 8.58 -10.90 1.27
C PHE A 13 8.11 -10.70 -0.17
N VAL A 14 6.80 -10.50 -0.37
CA VAL A 14 6.24 -10.26 -1.71
C VAL A 14 6.80 -8.97 -2.32
N ALA A 15 6.90 -7.90 -1.54
CA ALA A 15 7.50 -6.65 -1.99
C ALA A 15 8.94 -6.84 -2.47
N ASN A 16 9.77 -7.58 -1.73
CA ASN A 16 11.15 -7.86 -2.14
C ASN A 16 11.25 -8.79 -3.37
N ILE A 17 10.26 -9.63 -3.64
CA ILE A 17 10.18 -10.35 -4.92
C ILE A 17 9.92 -9.37 -6.08
N VAL A 18 8.99 -8.44 -5.91
CA VAL A 18 8.64 -7.45 -6.94
C VAL A 18 9.78 -6.45 -7.16
N LEU A 19 10.48 -6.05 -6.11
CA LEU A 19 11.58 -5.08 -6.15
C LEU A 19 12.94 -5.70 -6.48
N LYS A 20 12.99 -7.01 -6.77
CA LYS A 20 14.23 -7.73 -7.05
C LYS A 20 15.05 -6.98 -8.12
N ASP A 21 16.34 -6.84 -7.85
CA ASP A 21 17.33 -6.14 -8.69
C ASP A 21 17.08 -4.62 -8.88
N ILE A 22 16.10 -4.04 -8.17
CA ILE A 22 15.77 -2.60 -8.18
C ILE A 22 16.04 -2.00 -6.79
N ALA A 23 15.43 -2.58 -5.75
CA ALA A 23 15.51 -2.08 -4.39
C ALA A 23 15.26 -3.20 -3.37
N GLU A 24 15.69 -2.99 -2.14
CA GLU A 24 15.33 -3.81 -0.99
C GLU A 24 14.41 -3.02 -0.06
N LEU A 25 13.27 -3.60 0.29
CA LEU A 25 12.41 -3.12 1.37
C LEU A 25 13.03 -3.51 2.71
N THR A 26 13.63 -2.53 3.38
CA THR A 26 14.36 -2.70 4.65
C THR A 26 13.44 -2.54 5.86
N ARG A 27 12.39 -1.72 5.75
CA ARG A 27 11.39 -1.55 6.79
C ARG A 27 10.01 -1.26 6.20
N LEU A 28 9.00 -1.90 6.76
CA LEU A 28 7.60 -1.57 6.52
C LEU A 28 6.91 -1.39 7.86
N ARG A 29 6.15 -0.33 8.08
CA ARG A 29 5.23 -0.17 9.21
C ARG A 29 3.89 0.27 8.63
N PHE A 30 2.80 -0.22 9.17
CA PHE A 30 1.47 0.25 8.83
C PHE A 30 0.63 0.30 10.09
N ASP A 31 -0.30 1.24 10.12
CA ASP A 31 -1.24 1.48 11.18
C ASP A 31 -2.62 1.61 10.53
N LEU A 32 -3.51 0.65 10.83
CA LEU A 32 -4.82 0.58 10.20
C LEU A 32 -5.82 1.56 10.81
N GLU A 33 -5.59 1.99 12.05
CA GLU A 33 -6.45 2.94 12.76
C GLU A 33 -6.26 4.35 12.20
N THR A 34 -5.00 4.76 12.02
CA THR A 34 -4.65 6.05 11.42
C THR A 34 -4.55 6.01 9.89
N ARG A 35 -4.65 4.82 9.28
CA ARG A 35 -4.49 4.58 7.84
C ARG A 35 -3.17 5.13 7.30
N THR A 36 -2.10 4.96 8.08
CA THR A 36 -0.76 5.41 7.72
C THR A 36 0.17 4.24 7.47
N ALA A 37 1.08 4.40 6.51
CA ALA A 37 2.16 3.46 6.30
C ALA A 37 3.48 4.20 6.14
N PHE A 38 4.53 3.60 6.70
CA PHE A 38 5.90 4.08 6.59
C PHE A 38 6.77 2.97 6.02
N ILE A 39 7.45 3.28 4.94
CA ILE A 39 8.18 2.33 4.11
C ILE A 39 9.61 2.86 3.98
N GLN A 40 10.60 2.02 4.25
CA GLN A 40 12.00 2.30 3.93
C GLN A 40 12.45 1.30 2.88
N VAL A 41 12.99 1.84 1.79
CA VAL A 41 13.61 1.07 0.71
C VAL A 41 15.02 1.57 0.46
N GLN A 42 15.90 0.69 0.04
CA GLN A 42 17.25 1.02 -0.40
C GLN A 42 17.43 0.53 -1.83
N LEU A 43 17.84 1.42 -2.74
CA LEU A 43 18.11 1.02 -4.12
C LEU A 43 19.34 0.11 -4.18
N VAL A 44 19.32 -0.87 -5.07
CA VAL A 44 20.47 -1.77 -5.26
C VAL A 44 21.68 -0.96 -5.74
N GLY A 45 22.79 -1.06 -5.01
CA GLY A 45 24.03 -0.33 -5.31
C GLY A 45 24.12 1.07 -4.70
N GLU A 46 23.05 1.56 -4.07
CA GLU A 46 23.04 2.87 -3.40
C GLU A 46 23.12 2.72 -1.88
N SER A 47 23.72 3.72 -1.23
CA SER A 47 23.91 3.70 0.23
C SER A 47 22.75 4.37 0.98
N GLU A 48 22.04 5.27 0.31
CA GLU A 48 21.05 6.11 0.96
C GLU A 48 19.68 5.43 1.02
N THR A 49 19.08 5.48 2.19
CA THR A 49 17.70 5.01 2.40
C THR A 49 16.70 6.01 1.83
N ILE A 50 15.75 5.49 1.06
CA ILE A 50 14.54 6.19 0.65
C ILE A 50 13.46 5.87 1.66
N GLU A 51 12.85 6.92 2.20
CA GLU A 51 11.74 6.83 3.13
C GLU A 51 10.49 7.31 2.43
N VAL A 52 9.41 6.54 2.51
CA VAL A 52 8.10 6.87 1.94
C VAL A 52 7.06 6.82 3.05
N SER A 53 6.30 7.90 3.23
CA SER A 53 5.09 7.93 4.04
C SER A 53 3.87 7.89 3.13
N VAL A 54 2.85 7.16 3.56
CA VAL A 54 1.57 7.02 2.87
C VAL A 54 0.48 7.28 3.90
N ASP A 55 -0.47 8.15 3.57
CA ASP A 55 -1.57 8.54 4.45
C ASP A 55 -2.90 8.37 3.73
N GLY A 56 -3.90 7.84 4.45
CA GLY A 56 -5.27 7.69 3.96
C GLY A 56 -5.42 6.64 2.88
N PHE A 57 -4.81 5.47 3.02
CA PHE A 57 -5.09 4.36 2.10
C PHE A 57 -6.44 3.69 2.43
N ALA A 58 -7.16 3.26 1.39
CA ALA A 58 -8.43 2.55 1.56
C ALA A 58 -8.77 1.67 0.35
N ILE A 59 -9.67 0.71 0.56
CA ILE A 59 -10.36 -0.02 -0.49
C ILE A 59 -11.83 0.42 -0.56
N ILE A 60 -12.31 0.69 -1.76
CA ILE A 60 -13.66 1.15 -2.07
C ILE A 60 -14.36 0.05 -2.89
N PRO A 61 -15.49 -0.52 -2.43
CA PRO A 61 -16.30 -1.42 -3.24
C PRO A 61 -16.87 -0.69 -4.47
N ASP A 62 -16.86 -1.35 -5.64
CA ASP A 62 -17.29 -0.75 -6.91
C ASP A 62 -17.96 -1.81 -7.81
N GLU A 63 -19.31 -1.84 -7.83
CA GLU A 63 -20.11 -2.69 -8.73
C GLU A 63 -19.60 -4.14 -8.93
N GLY A 64 -19.36 -4.86 -7.83
CA GLY A 64 -18.85 -6.24 -7.88
C GLY A 64 -17.34 -6.37 -8.09
N SER A 65 -16.62 -5.24 -8.04
CA SER A 65 -15.17 -5.13 -8.02
C SER A 65 -14.71 -4.24 -6.84
N TYR A 66 -13.41 -3.97 -6.76
CA TYR A 66 -12.82 -3.15 -5.72
C TYR A 66 -11.86 -2.14 -6.33
N LYS A 67 -11.82 -0.94 -5.76
CA LYS A 67 -10.86 0.13 -6.08
C LYS A 67 -9.96 0.39 -4.88
N PHE A 68 -8.70 0.70 -5.12
CA PHE A 68 -7.74 1.12 -4.12
C PHE A 68 -7.46 2.62 -4.28
N ILE A 69 -7.35 3.34 -3.17
CA ILE A 69 -6.99 4.77 -3.14
C ILE A 69 -5.90 5.01 -2.10
N ILE A 70 -5.09 6.03 -2.37
CA ILE A 70 -4.16 6.64 -1.43
C ILE A 70 -4.43 8.14 -1.44
N GLU A 71 -4.75 8.74 -0.29
CA GLU A 71 -4.99 10.19 -0.22
C GLU A 71 -3.71 11.01 -0.39
N GLN A 72 -2.65 10.64 0.31
CA GLN A 72 -1.36 11.32 0.26
C GLN A 72 -0.20 10.35 0.36
N ALA A 73 0.91 10.71 -0.26
CA ALA A 73 2.17 10.00 -0.12
C ALA A 73 3.32 10.98 -0.35
N ASN A 74 4.36 10.85 0.48
CA ASN A 74 5.55 11.70 0.45
C ASN A 74 6.80 10.85 0.64
N SER A 75 7.94 11.43 0.32
CA SER A 75 9.24 10.78 0.28
C SER A 75 10.35 11.75 0.64
N ASN A 76 11.43 11.23 1.23
CA ASN A 76 12.66 12.00 1.40
C ASN A 76 13.46 12.22 0.09
N ARG A 77 12.88 11.87 -1.07
CA ARG A 77 13.43 12.09 -2.41
C ARG A 77 12.44 12.85 -3.29
N ILE A 78 12.83 14.06 -3.72
CA ILE A 78 12.02 14.98 -4.54
C ILE A 78 11.50 14.31 -5.82
N TRP A 79 12.35 13.53 -6.50
CA TRP A 79 11.94 12.86 -7.74
C TRP A 79 10.83 11.83 -7.49
N LEU A 80 10.84 11.17 -6.33
CA LEU A 80 9.84 10.18 -5.97
C LEU A 80 8.55 10.85 -5.52
N ASP A 81 8.61 11.98 -4.81
CA ASP A 81 7.43 12.82 -4.53
C ASP A 81 6.70 13.22 -5.82
N ASN A 82 7.46 13.64 -6.82
CA ASN A 82 6.90 14.00 -8.12
C ASN A 82 6.21 12.82 -8.82
N ILE A 83 6.69 11.59 -8.62
CA ILE A 83 6.02 10.38 -9.14
C ILE A 83 4.78 10.05 -8.30
N LEU A 84 4.89 10.07 -6.97
CA LEU A 84 3.80 9.78 -6.04
C LEU A 84 2.62 10.74 -6.23
N SER A 85 2.88 12.03 -6.51
CA SER A 85 1.84 13.02 -6.80
C SER A 85 0.95 12.65 -8.00
N ARG A 86 1.44 11.79 -8.91
CA ARG A 86 0.67 11.29 -10.06
C ARG A 86 -0.19 10.10 -9.71
N ILE A 87 -0.01 9.51 -8.53
CA ILE A 87 -0.63 8.25 -8.10
C ILE A 87 -1.69 8.49 -7.01
N VAL A 88 -1.42 9.41 -6.10
CA VAL A 88 -2.33 9.79 -4.99
C VAL A 88 -3.61 10.43 -5.52
N LYS A 89 -4.68 10.38 -4.72
CA LYS A 89 -6.03 10.88 -5.02
C LYS A 89 -6.65 10.30 -6.29
N LYS A 90 -6.11 9.18 -6.77
CA LYS A 90 -6.67 8.40 -7.88
C LYS A 90 -7.14 7.06 -7.35
N THR A 91 -8.20 6.56 -7.96
CA THR A 91 -8.71 5.22 -7.71
C THR A 91 -8.11 4.23 -8.72
N TRP A 92 -7.63 3.11 -8.20
CA TRP A 92 -6.97 2.05 -8.96
C TRP A 92 -7.80 0.79 -8.88
N ASN A 93 -8.27 0.27 -10.01
CA ASN A 93 -9.02 -0.98 -10.00
C ASN A 93 -8.14 -2.13 -9.48
N ILE A 94 -8.60 -2.82 -8.46
CA ILE A 94 -8.00 -4.07 -7.99
C ILE A 94 -8.46 -5.17 -8.98
N PRO A 95 -7.53 -5.86 -9.66
CA PRO A 95 -7.91 -6.88 -10.62
C PRO A 95 -8.78 -7.96 -9.99
N ASN A 96 -9.93 -8.23 -10.61
CA ASN A 96 -10.78 -9.34 -10.19
C ASN A 96 -10.09 -10.65 -10.54
N THR A 97 -9.55 -11.31 -9.52
CA THR A 97 -8.80 -12.56 -9.67
C THR A 97 -9.60 -13.66 -8.95
N PRO A 98 -10.41 -14.48 -9.66
CA PRO A 98 -11.41 -15.34 -9.04
C PRO A 98 -10.87 -16.26 -7.93
N GLN A 99 -9.66 -16.80 -8.11
CA GLN A 99 -8.98 -17.64 -7.13
C GLN A 99 -8.62 -16.93 -5.82
N PHE A 100 -8.62 -15.60 -5.81
CA PHE A 100 -8.35 -14.75 -4.65
C PHE A 100 -9.57 -13.94 -4.19
N ALA A 101 -10.76 -14.18 -4.77
CA ALA A 101 -11.96 -13.39 -4.46
C ALA A 101 -12.30 -13.36 -2.95
N PRO A 102 -12.25 -14.49 -2.19
CA PRO A 102 -12.49 -14.44 -0.75
C PRO A 102 -11.46 -13.59 0.02
N GLN A 103 -10.18 -13.65 -0.38
CA GLN A 103 -9.10 -12.90 0.24
C GLN A 103 -9.22 -11.40 -0.07
N ILE A 104 -9.55 -11.06 -1.31
CA ILE A 104 -9.79 -9.68 -1.73
C ILE A 104 -10.99 -9.11 -0.96
N ALA A 105 -12.08 -9.86 -0.84
CA ALA A 105 -13.25 -9.42 -0.08
C ALA A 105 -12.93 -9.20 1.40
N PHE A 106 -12.17 -10.10 2.02
CA PHE A 106 -11.72 -9.94 3.41
C PHE A 106 -10.84 -8.70 3.60
N ILE A 107 -9.84 -8.50 2.73
CA ILE A 107 -8.94 -7.33 2.78
C ILE A 107 -9.74 -6.05 2.52
N ALA A 108 -10.68 -6.07 1.59
CA ALA A 108 -11.55 -4.93 1.31
C ALA A 108 -12.40 -4.53 2.50
N GLU A 109 -12.94 -5.49 3.25
CA GLU A 109 -13.69 -5.19 4.47
C GLU A 109 -12.77 -4.62 5.56
N LEU A 110 -11.57 -5.19 5.74
CA LEU A 110 -10.60 -4.72 6.73
C LEU A 110 -10.09 -3.30 6.43
N LEU A 111 -9.94 -2.95 5.14
CA LEU A 111 -9.36 -1.70 4.68
C LEU A 111 -10.40 -0.74 4.09
N LYS A 112 -11.68 -1.02 4.27
CA LYS A 112 -12.77 -0.20 3.75
C LYS A 112 -12.60 1.23 4.24
N ALA A 113 -12.86 2.22 3.40
CA ALA A 113 -12.94 3.61 3.87
C ALA A 113 -13.97 3.71 5.01
N ASP A 114 -13.56 4.23 6.18
CA ASP A 114 -14.53 4.63 7.19
C ASP A 114 -15.36 5.71 6.53
N SER A 115 -16.68 5.59 6.63
CA SER A 115 -17.64 6.48 5.98
C SER A 115 -17.64 7.92 6.51
N VAL A 116 -16.52 8.40 7.05
CA VAL A 116 -16.32 9.73 7.62
C VAL A 116 -15.21 10.46 6.87
N SER A 117 -15.44 10.72 5.58
CA SER A 117 -15.17 12.00 4.90
C SER A 117 -15.54 11.94 3.41
N LEU A 118 -16.76 11.50 3.10
CA LEU A 118 -17.43 11.99 1.91
C LEU A 118 -18.32 13.15 2.37
N THR A 119 -17.69 14.27 2.76
CA THR A 119 -18.41 15.54 2.82
C THR A 119 -18.63 16.00 1.40
N ASP A 120 -19.90 15.89 1.02
CA ASP A 120 -20.60 16.54 -0.09
C ASP A 120 -19.96 17.88 -0.50
N VAL A 121 -19.71 18.01 -1.81
CA VAL A 121 -19.56 19.31 -2.50
C VAL A 121 -20.94 19.78 -2.93
#